data_AF-A0A8J2MZT2-F1
#
_entry.id   AF-A0A8J2MZT2-F1
#
_cell.length_a   1.000
_cell.length_b   1.000
_cell.length_c   1.000
_cell.angle_alpha   90.00
_cell.angle_beta   90.00
_cell.angle_gamma   90.00
#
_symmetry.space_group_name_H-M   'P 1'
#
loop_
_entity.id
_entity.type
_entity.pdbx_description
1 polymer ?
#
loop_
_entity_poly.entity_id
_entity_poly.type
_entity_poly.pdbx_seq_one_letter_code
_entity_poly.pdbx_strand_id
1 'polypeptide(L)'
;ARAFLSWLWQKVLNENGQTHTNIRQVSICYIESLLARGNFITFSLLTDYIKKMSVWINEYIKSHNKPEHAYCDVSAHAVFYSMCKAVFYVVAFKSRDLTSTQENLKFLENLGLGNMVTCNLNPLRACDARFVQRFADVMRDYEIVYCHSKINDNLRNNLPVIQTTKKFIKQLEVFYPFDAYVLLQSSEKIKPIYQEYQAANPALRSKEILNTENSNMENDEDDYMDDFGTPHPEDSVINPLMEQCSSPPNFMET
;
A
#
# COMPACT_ATOMS: atom_id res chain seq x y z
N ALA A 1 -18.70 -7.62 -17.26
CA ALA A 1 -17.43 -6.93 -16.97
C ALA A 1 -17.24 -5.67 -17.82
N ARG A 2 -16.52 -5.73 -18.96
CA ARG A 2 -15.98 -4.56 -19.70
C ARG A 2 -16.96 -3.40 -19.93
N ALA A 3 -18.18 -3.65 -20.41
CA ALA A 3 -19.17 -2.58 -20.68
C ALA A 3 -19.57 -1.80 -19.41
N PHE A 4 -19.80 -2.49 -18.29
CA PHE A 4 -20.16 -1.86 -17.01
C PHE A 4 -19.01 -1.02 -16.45
N LEU A 5 -17.77 -1.54 -16.49
CA LEU A 5 -16.58 -0.76 -16.11
C LEU A 5 -16.39 0.48 -16.99
N SER A 6 -16.69 0.39 -18.30
CA SER A 6 -16.59 1.51 -19.22
C SER A 6 -17.64 2.59 -18.95
N TRP A 7 -18.87 2.20 -18.63
CA TRP A 7 -19.94 3.10 -18.22
C TRP A 7 -19.63 3.81 -16.90
N LEU A 8 -19.08 3.09 -15.92
CA LEU A 8 -18.58 3.69 -14.68
C LEU A 8 -17.45 4.69 -14.97
N TRP A 9 -16.49 4.34 -15.83
CA TRP A 9 -15.36 5.20 -16.17
C TRP A 9 -15.78 6.54 -16.78
N GLN A 10 -16.79 6.56 -17.66
CA GLN A 10 -17.37 7.80 -18.20
C GLN A 10 -17.95 8.70 -17.09
N LYS A 11 -18.58 8.11 -16.06
CA LYS A 11 -19.03 8.86 -14.87
C LYS A 11 -17.86 9.40 -14.06
N VAL A 12 -16.76 8.64 -13.93
CA VAL A 12 -15.54 9.10 -13.22
C VAL A 12 -14.87 10.27 -13.94
N LEU A 13 -14.72 10.20 -15.27
CA LEU A 13 -14.11 11.28 -16.07
C LEU A 13 -14.92 12.57 -16.03
N ASN A 14 -16.26 12.48 -15.99
CA ASN A 14 -17.18 13.62 -16.01
C ASN A 14 -17.07 14.49 -17.28
N GLU A 15 -17.01 13.84 -18.44
CA GLU A 15 -16.83 14.46 -19.76
C GLU A 15 -17.84 15.60 -20.05
N ASN A 16 -19.08 15.45 -19.59
CA ASN A 16 -20.16 16.45 -19.78
C ASN A 16 -20.25 17.49 -18.65
N GLY A 17 -19.35 17.48 -17.65
CA GLY A 17 -19.39 18.35 -16.46
C GLY A 17 -20.49 18.04 -15.43
N GLN A 18 -21.61 17.42 -15.85
CA GLN A 18 -22.86 17.21 -15.09
C GLN A 18 -22.79 16.19 -13.92
N THR A 19 -21.70 15.41 -13.77
CA THR A 19 -21.62 14.31 -12.80
C THR A 19 -21.10 14.80 -11.45
N HIS A 20 -22.00 14.89 -10.47
CA HIS A 20 -21.68 15.26 -9.08
C HIS A 20 -20.57 14.39 -8.47
N THR A 21 -19.73 15.00 -7.62
CA THR A 21 -18.56 14.38 -6.97
C THR A 21 -18.85 13.02 -6.33
N ASN A 22 -19.96 12.90 -5.58
CA ASN A 22 -20.38 11.65 -4.95
C ASN A 22 -20.62 10.52 -5.96
N ILE A 23 -21.25 10.79 -7.12
CA ILE A 23 -21.47 9.80 -8.18
C ILE A 23 -20.13 9.34 -8.78
N ARG A 24 -19.18 10.28 -8.96
CA ARG A 24 -17.82 9.96 -9.44
C ARG A 24 -17.11 9.02 -8.47
N GLN A 25 -17.15 9.32 -7.17
CA GLN A 25 -16.50 8.52 -6.12
C GLN A 25 -17.15 7.16 -5.92
N VAL A 26 -18.48 7.08 -5.90
CA VAL A 26 -19.22 5.81 -5.90
C VAL A 26 -18.86 4.97 -7.13
N SER A 27 -18.73 5.59 -8.30
CA SER A 27 -18.30 4.89 -9.53
C SER A 27 -16.89 4.32 -9.41
N ILE A 28 -15.95 5.05 -8.78
CA ILE A 28 -14.61 4.53 -8.42
C ILE A 28 -14.73 3.34 -7.46
N CYS A 29 -15.59 3.41 -6.44
CA CYS A 29 -15.77 2.32 -5.47
C CYS A 29 -16.35 1.04 -6.10
N TYR A 30 -17.22 1.17 -7.10
CA TYR A 30 -17.66 0.03 -7.93
C TYR A 30 -16.55 -0.52 -8.82
N ILE A 31 -15.68 0.33 -9.40
CA ILE A 31 -14.52 -0.11 -10.18
C ILE A 31 -13.51 -0.86 -9.29
N GLU A 32 -13.06 -0.26 -8.18
CA GLU A 32 -12.04 -0.84 -7.29
C GLU A 32 -12.48 -2.20 -6.74
N SER A 33 -13.73 -2.30 -6.31
CA SER A 33 -14.29 -3.52 -5.73
C SER A 33 -14.47 -4.60 -6.80
N LEU A 34 -14.90 -4.26 -8.02
CA LEU A 34 -15.10 -5.24 -9.08
C LEU A 34 -13.78 -5.79 -9.62
N LEU A 35 -12.76 -4.94 -9.76
CA LEU A 35 -11.42 -5.34 -10.22
C LEU A 35 -10.71 -6.25 -9.20
N ALA A 36 -10.86 -5.97 -7.91
CA ALA A 36 -10.33 -6.81 -6.84
C ALA A 36 -11.08 -8.15 -6.71
N ARG A 37 -12.42 -8.10 -6.64
CA ARG A 37 -13.27 -9.23 -6.22
C ARG A 37 -13.80 -10.10 -7.36
N GLY A 38 -13.71 -9.65 -8.62
CA GLY A 38 -14.22 -10.42 -9.77
C GLY A 38 -13.22 -11.45 -10.28
N ASN A 39 -13.50 -12.75 -10.09
CA ASN A 39 -12.68 -13.86 -10.62
C ASN A 39 -12.69 -13.88 -12.17
N PHE A 40 -13.78 -13.40 -12.78
CA PHE A 40 -13.97 -13.28 -14.23
C PHE A 40 -13.31 -12.03 -14.86
N ILE A 41 -12.54 -11.24 -14.09
CA ILE A 41 -11.79 -10.10 -14.63
C ILE A 41 -10.46 -10.61 -15.18
N THR A 42 -10.30 -10.57 -16.51
CA THR A 42 -9.04 -10.96 -17.17
C THR A 42 -7.90 -10.02 -16.80
N PHE A 43 -6.67 -10.53 -16.79
CA PHE A 43 -5.49 -9.76 -16.41
C PHE A 43 -5.31 -8.48 -17.25
N SER A 44 -5.53 -8.55 -18.57
CA SER A 44 -5.54 -7.36 -19.44
C SER A 44 -6.59 -6.33 -19.04
N LEU A 45 -7.80 -6.74 -18.63
CA LEU A 45 -8.85 -5.81 -18.20
C LEU A 45 -8.53 -5.18 -16.83
N LEU A 46 -7.80 -5.90 -15.98
CA LEU A 46 -7.26 -5.39 -14.72
C LEU A 46 -6.17 -4.34 -14.96
N THR A 47 -5.14 -4.67 -15.74
CA THR A 47 -4.02 -3.75 -16.02
C THR A 47 -4.43 -2.53 -16.84
N ASP A 48 -5.36 -2.67 -17.80
CA ASP A 48 -5.99 -1.56 -18.52
C ASP A 48 -6.55 -0.50 -17.56
N TYR A 49 -7.29 -0.91 -16.54
CA TYR A 49 -7.95 0.01 -15.61
C TYR A 49 -7.01 0.57 -14.56
N ILE A 50 -6.07 -0.24 -14.03
CA ILE A 50 -4.99 0.26 -13.17
C ILE A 50 -4.20 1.36 -13.91
N LYS A 51 -3.85 1.13 -15.19
CA LYS A 51 -3.15 2.11 -16.02
C LYS A 51 -3.96 3.39 -16.24
N LYS A 52 -5.26 3.28 -16.58
CA LYS A 52 -6.16 4.44 -16.74
C LYS A 52 -6.28 5.29 -15.48
N MET A 53 -6.47 4.64 -14.33
CA MET A 53 -6.51 5.33 -13.03
C MET A 53 -5.16 6.01 -12.73
N SER A 54 -4.05 5.32 -12.97
CA SER A 54 -2.70 5.82 -12.70
C SER A 54 -2.31 7.01 -13.58
N VAL A 55 -2.68 7.01 -14.87
CA VAL A 55 -2.48 8.16 -15.78
C VAL A 55 -3.25 9.37 -15.25
N TRP A 56 -4.55 9.22 -14.97
CA TRP A 56 -5.40 10.29 -14.45
C TRP A 56 -4.89 10.86 -13.12
N ILE A 57 -4.39 10.01 -12.21
CA ILE A 57 -3.76 10.45 -10.95
C ILE A 57 -2.51 11.28 -11.22
N ASN A 58 -1.61 10.84 -12.10
CA ASN A 58 -0.38 11.57 -12.41
C ASN A 58 -0.67 12.91 -13.10
N GLU A 59 -1.69 13.00 -13.95
CA GLU A 59 -2.17 14.25 -14.57
C GLU A 59 -2.79 15.20 -13.54
N TYR A 60 -3.56 14.66 -12.59
CA TYR A 60 -4.09 15.44 -11.47
C TYR A 60 -2.98 15.99 -10.57
N ILE A 61 -1.95 15.20 -10.27
CA ILE A 61 -0.78 15.66 -9.51
C ILE A 61 -0.06 16.77 -10.29
N LYS A 62 0.27 16.56 -11.57
CA LYS A 62 0.96 17.56 -12.41
C LYS A 62 0.23 18.91 -12.45
N SER A 63 -1.10 18.92 -12.46
CA SER A 63 -1.91 20.14 -12.48
C SER A 63 -2.04 20.82 -11.10
N HIS A 64 -1.97 20.08 -10.00
CA HIS A 64 -2.21 20.60 -8.65
C HIS A 64 -0.96 20.70 -7.74
N ASN A 65 0.24 20.32 -8.20
CA ASN A 65 1.45 20.29 -7.36
C ASN A 65 2.07 21.68 -7.05
N LYS A 66 1.35 22.79 -7.28
CA LYS A 66 1.81 24.14 -6.94
C LYS A 66 1.65 24.39 -5.43
N PRO A 67 2.60 25.06 -4.75
CA PRO A 67 2.55 25.25 -3.30
C PRO A 67 1.34 26.08 -2.84
N GLU A 68 0.83 26.98 -3.69
CA GLU A 68 -0.37 27.80 -3.46
C GLU A 68 -1.64 26.97 -3.19
N HIS A 69 -1.71 25.72 -3.65
CA HIS A 69 -2.86 24.84 -3.47
C HIS A 69 -2.75 23.90 -2.25
N ALA A 70 -1.65 23.97 -1.49
CA ALA A 70 -1.42 23.09 -0.32
C ALA A 70 -2.44 23.28 0.83
N TYR A 71 -3.18 24.39 0.82
CA TYR A 71 -4.25 24.72 1.79
C TYR A 71 -5.67 24.61 1.22
N CYS A 72 -5.86 24.07 0.01
CA CYS A 72 -7.20 23.79 -0.50
C CYS A 72 -7.93 22.74 0.37
N ASP A 73 -9.25 22.90 0.51
CA ASP A 73 -10.08 21.96 1.26
C ASP A 73 -9.92 20.53 0.70
N VAL A 74 -9.78 19.57 1.60
CA VAL A 74 -9.73 18.13 1.29
C VAL A 74 -10.96 17.69 0.48
N SER A 75 -12.11 18.37 0.64
CA SER A 75 -13.30 18.13 -0.18
C SER A 75 -13.13 18.45 -1.67
N ALA A 76 -12.25 19.40 -2.04
CA ALA A 76 -11.95 19.72 -3.45
C ALA A 76 -11.17 18.59 -4.14
N HIS A 77 -10.35 17.85 -3.38
CA HIS A 77 -9.52 16.75 -3.87
C HIS A 77 -10.18 15.36 -3.68
N ALA A 78 -11.47 15.31 -3.34
CA ALA A 78 -12.20 14.09 -2.98
C ALA A 78 -12.09 12.95 -4.01
N VAL A 79 -12.27 13.26 -5.31
CA VAL A 79 -12.16 12.27 -6.40
C VAL A 79 -10.73 11.74 -6.53
N PHE A 80 -9.71 12.59 -6.32
CA PHE A 80 -8.31 12.20 -6.32
C PHE A 80 -8.00 11.21 -5.19
N TYR A 81 -8.44 11.49 -3.96
CA TYR A 81 -8.26 10.54 -2.84
C TYR A 81 -8.95 9.21 -3.11
N SER A 82 -10.17 9.22 -3.68
CA SER A 82 -10.87 7.98 -4.07
C SER A 82 -10.14 7.20 -5.15
N MET A 83 -9.57 7.87 -6.16
CA MET A 83 -8.82 7.21 -7.23
C MET A 83 -7.50 6.60 -6.72
N CYS A 84 -6.77 7.31 -5.85
CA CYS A 84 -5.56 6.80 -5.21
C CYS A 84 -5.88 5.59 -4.31
N LYS A 85 -6.95 5.67 -3.50
CA LYS A 85 -7.46 4.54 -2.70
C LYS A 85 -7.71 3.31 -3.57
N ALA A 86 -8.37 3.49 -4.72
CA ALA A 86 -8.67 2.41 -5.66
C ALA A 86 -7.41 1.76 -6.25
N VAL A 87 -6.41 2.55 -6.65
CA VAL A 87 -5.13 2.01 -7.16
C VAL A 87 -4.39 1.25 -6.06
N PHE A 88 -4.21 1.83 -4.88
CA PHE A 88 -3.51 1.16 -3.77
C PHE A 88 -4.22 -0.11 -3.32
N TYR A 89 -5.56 -0.08 -3.20
CA TYR A 89 -6.37 -1.24 -2.83
C TYR A 89 -6.29 -2.37 -3.87
N VAL A 90 -6.51 -2.07 -5.16
CA VAL A 90 -6.48 -3.08 -6.22
C VAL A 90 -5.07 -3.69 -6.35
N VAL A 91 -4.00 -2.87 -6.29
CA VAL A 91 -2.62 -3.35 -6.37
C VAL A 91 -2.24 -4.21 -5.15
N ALA A 92 -2.63 -3.81 -3.94
CA ALA A 92 -2.38 -4.63 -2.74
C ALA A 92 -3.19 -5.95 -2.73
N PHE A 93 -4.42 -5.92 -3.26
CA PHE A 93 -5.30 -7.10 -3.34
C PHE A 93 -4.81 -8.11 -4.38
N LYS A 94 -4.53 -7.64 -5.61
CA LYS A 94 -4.06 -8.45 -6.73
C LYS A 94 -2.53 -8.61 -6.75
N SER A 95 -1.86 -8.36 -5.62
CA SER A 95 -0.41 -8.25 -5.52
C SER A 95 0.33 -9.41 -6.17
N ARG A 96 0.03 -10.66 -5.77
CA ARG A 96 0.64 -11.87 -6.35
C ARG A 96 0.53 -11.88 -7.88
N ASP A 97 -0.67 -11.69 -8.40
CA ASP A 97 -0.94 -11.76 -9.84
C ASP A 97 -0.19 -10.63 -10.60
N LEU A 98 -0.03 -9.46 -9.97
CA LEU A 98 0.71 -8.30 -10.47
C LEU A 98 2.23 -8.37 -10.24
N THR A 99 2.75 -9.36 -9.52
CA THR A 99 4.19 -9.55 -9.26
C THR A 99 4.72 -10.91 -9.75
N SER A 100 3.87 -11.74 -10.37
CA SER A 100 4.23 -13.07 -10.91
C SER A 100 5.29 -13.08 -12.01
N THR A 101 5.58 -11.96 -12.69
CA THR A 101 6.53 -11.91 -13.82
C THR A 101 7.29 -10.57 -13.86
N GLN A 102 8.48 -10.57 -14.46
CA GLN A 102 9.25 -9.33 -14.67
C GLN A 102 8.52 -8.31 -15.56
N GLU A 103 7.65 -8.76 -16.46
CA GLU A 103 6.79 -7.87 -17.25
C GLU A 103 5.74 -7.17 -16.39
N ASN A 104 5.17 -7.88 -15.41
CA ASN A 104 4.20 -7.32 -14.48
C ASN A 104 4.86 -6.34 -13.49
N LEU A 105 6.10 -6.62 -13.04
CA LEU A 105 6.91 -5.68 -12.26
C LEU A 105 7.22 -4.40 -13.06
N LYS A 106 7.72 -4.53 -14.30
CA LYS A 106 7.91 -3.40 -15.22
C LYS A 106 6.62 -2.62 -15.47
N PHE A 107 5.47 -3.29 -15.53
CA PHE A 107 4.17 -2.62 -15.61
C PHE A 107 3.90 -1.75 -14.38
N LEU A 108 4.15 -2.26 -13.16
CA LEU A 108 3.96 -1.53 -11.89
C LEU A 108 4.89 -0.31 -11.77
N GLU A 109 6.17 -0.45 -12.14
CA GLU A 109 7.13 0.67 -12.23
C GLU A 109 6.58 1.81 -13.11
N ASN A 110 6.10 1.45 -14.31
CA ASN A 110 5.59 2.38 -15.32
C ASN A 110 4.23 3.03 -14.96
N LEU A 111 3.60 2.68 -13.84
CA LEU A 111 2.42 3.41 -13.32
C LEU A 111 2.79 4.74 -12.64
N GLY A 112 4.06 4.96 -12.29
CA GLY A 112 4.49 6.16 -11.56
C GLY A 112 3.98 6.21 -10.12
N LEU A 113 3.82 5.06 -9.46
CA LEU A 113 3.33 4.95 -8.07
C LEU A 113 4.15 5.80 -7.08
N GLY A 114 5.47 5.95 -7.33
CA GLY A 114 6.37 6.83 -6.57
C GLY A 114 5.89 8.29 -6.51
N ASN A 115 5.33 8.84 -7.59
CA ASN A 115 4.76 10.19 -7.61
C ASN A 115 3.52 10.28 -6.71
N MET A 116 2.70 9.23 -6.69
CA MET A 116 1.44 9.19 -5.93
C MET A 116 1.71 9.22 -4.42
N VAL A 117 2.67 8.44 -3.94
CA VAL A 117 3.01 8.38 -2.51
C VAL A 117 3.80 9.59 -2.02
N THR A 118 4.62 10.20 -2.88
CA THR A 118 5.48 11.34 -2.48
C THR A 118 4.77 12.69 -2.54
N CYS A 119 3.74 12.86 -3.38
CA CYS A 119 3.12 14.16 -3.64
C CYS A 119 2.59 14.90 -2.39
N ASN A 120 2.43 16.22 -2.53
CA ASN A 120 2.02 17.13 -1.45
C ASN A 120 0.62 16.83 -0.90
N LEU A 121 -0.30 16.33 -1.75
CA LEU A 121 -1.64 15.91 -1.32
C LEU A 121 -1.63 14.64 -0.45
N ASN A 122 -0.53 13.88 -0.42
CA ASN A 122 -0.29 12.78 0.53
C ASN A 122 -1.47 11.79 0.66
N PRO A 123 -1.91 11.13 -0.42
CA PRO A 123 -3.12 10.32 -0.47
C PRO A 123 -3.11 9.08 0.46
N LEU A 124 -1.93 8.67 0.94
CA LEU A 124 -1.78 7.63 1.96
C LEU A 124 -2.51 7.96 3.28
N ARG A 125 -2.83 9.24 3.54
CA ARG A 125 -3.63 9.67 4.70
C ARG A 125 -5.13 9.40 4.57
N ALA A 126 -5.62 9.12 3.37
CA ALA A 126 -7.05 8.98 3.05
C ALA A 126 -7.46 7.52 2.75
N CYS A 127 -6.62 6.56 3.11
CA CYS A 127 -6.76 5.14 2.79
C CYS A 127 -6.62 4.29 4.07
N ASP A 128 -7.35 3.18 4.15
CA ASP A 128 -7.30 2.26 5.31
C ASP A 128 -5.86 1.78 5.56
N ALA A 129 -5.40 1.92 6.80
CA ALA A 129 -4.03 1.64 7.20
C ALA A 129 -3.57 0.20 6.90
N ARG A 130 -4.47 -0.79 6.86
CA ARG A 130 -4.15 -2.19 6.57
C ARG A 130 -3.83 -2.40 5.10
N PHE A 131 -4.58 -1.75 4.20
CA PHE A 131 -4.30 -1.77 2.77
C PHE A 131 -3.08 -0.92 2.41
N VAL A 132 -2.90 0.24 3.07
CA VAL A 132 -1.70 1.08 2.93
C VAL A 132 -0.44 0.34 3.38
N GLN A 133 -0.48 -0.35 4.52
CA GLN A 133 0.65 -1.12 5.01
C GLN A 133 1.00 -2.27 4.06
N ARG A 134 0.03 -3.11 3.66
CA ARG A 134 0.28 -4.19 2.69
C ARG A 134 0.77 -3.67 1.34
N PHE A 135 0.23 -2.54 0.86
CA PHE A 135 0.74 -1.89 -0.35
C PHE A 135 2.22 -1.53 -0.20
N ALA A 136 2.60 -0.90 0.92
CA ALA A 136 3.99 -0.54 1.21
C ALA A 136 4.90 -1.76 1.34
N ASP A 137 4.44 -2.83 2.01
CA ASP A 137 5.17 -4.09 2.14
C ASP A 137 5.45 -4.69 0.76
N VAL A 138 4.42 -4.88 -0.08
CA VAL A 138 4.57 -5.41 -1.45
C VAL A 138 5.47 -4.51 -2.31
N MET A 139 5.31 -3.18 -2.24
CA MET A 139 6.12 -2.25 -3.03
C MET A 139 7.59 -2.20 -2.60
N ARG A 140 7.90 -2.48 -1.33
CA ARG A 140 9.27 -2.66 -0.82
C ARG A 140 9.81 -4.04 -1.20
N ASP A 141 9.00 -5.09 -1.07
CA ASP A 141 9.40 -6.49 -1.29
C ASP A 141 9.83 -6.78 -2.74
N TYR A 142 9.43 -5.93 -3.70
CA TYR A 142 9.88 -5.94 -5.10
C TYR A 142 10.59 -4.62 -5.51
N GLU A 143 11.11 -3.86 -4.54
CA GLU A 143 11.91 -2.63 -4.69
C GLU A 143 11.28 -1.44 -5.46
N ILE A 144 10.00 -1.53 -5.82
CA ILE A 144 9.28 -0.58 -6.68
C ILE A 144 9.07 0.79 -6.02
N VAL A 145 8.61 0.83 -4.75
CA VAL A 145 8.29 2.09 -4.05
C VAL A 145 8.47 1.99 -2.53
N TYR A 146 9.41 2.77 -2.00
CA TYR A 146 9.66 2.91 -0.57
C TYR A 146 8.79 4.02 0.06
N CYS A 147 7.70 3.64 0.75
CA CYS A 147 6.77 4.62 1.35
C CYS A 147 6.58 4.52 2.88
N HIS A 148 7.24 3.58 3.58
CA HIS A 148 7.08 3.40 5.03
C HIS A 148 7.40 4.65 5.87
N SER A 149 8.40 5.47 5.50
CA SER A 149 8.65 6.72 6.24
C SER A 149 7.45 7.66 6.18
N LYS A 150 6.92 7.92 4.97
CA LYS A 150 5.72 8.74 4.75
C LYS A 150 4.51 8.21 5.55
N ILE A 151 4.37 6.89 5.69
CA ILE A 151 3.33 6.24 6.50
C ILE A 151 3.57 6.49 8.00
N ASN A 152 4.79 6.30 8.49
CA ASN A 152 5.16 6.57 9.89
C ASN A 152 4.99 8.05 10.25
N ASP A 153 5.33 8.97 9.35
CA ASP A 153 5.12 10.39 9.50
C ASP A 153 3.63 10.74 9.53
N ASN A 154 2.80 10.08 8.70
CA ASN A 154 1.34 10.22 8.73
C ASN A 154 0.72 9.71 10.04
N LEU A 155 1.27 8.64 10.63
CA LEU A 155 0.86 8.10 11.93
C LEU A 155 1.27 9.03 13.09
N ARG A 156 2.46 9.64 13.04
CA ARG A 156 2.96 10.58 14.05
C ARG A 156 2.22 11.92 14.02
N ASN A 157 1.99 12.49 12.83
CA ASN A 157 1.37 13.81 12.66
C ASN A 157 -0.17 13.80 12.75
N ASN A 158 -0.77 12.80 13.41
CA ASN A 158 -2.20 12.52 13.38
C ASN A 158 -3.00 13.32 14.42
N LEU A 159 -2.62 14.57 14.67
CA LEU A 159 -3.09 15.43 15.77
C LEU A 159 -4.62 15.71 15.76
N PRO A 160 -5.20 16.14 16.90
CA PRO A 160 -6.65 16.31 17.06
C PRO A 160 -7.29 17.44 16.23
N VAL A 161 -6.51 18.42 15.77
CA VAL A 161 -7.00 19.60 15.02
C VAL A 161 -7.60 19.22 13.66
N ILE A 162 -7.24 18.05 13.12
CA ILE A 162 -7.56 17.60 11.76
C ILE A 162 -8.93 16.88 11.70
N GLN A 163 -9.91 17.35 12.48
CA GLN A 163 -11.24 16.71 12.62
C GLN A 163 -12.10 16.80 11.35
N THR A 164 -12.14 17.95 10.67
CA THR A 164 -12.93 18.14 9.43
C THR A 164 -12.44 17.22 8.32
N THR A 165 -11.13 17.18 8.08
CA THR A 165 -10.46 16.24 7.17
C THR A 165 -10.72 14.78 7.56
N LYS A 166 -10.58 14.41 8.84
CA LYS A 166 -10.88 13.04 9.31
C LYS A 166 -12.36 12.66 9.12
N LYS A 167 -13.29 13.60 9.29
CA LYS A 167 -14.73 13.39 9.02
C LYS A 167 -14.99 13.19 7.52
N PHE A 168 -14.38 14.01 6.66
CA PHE A 168 -14.52 13.89 5.22
C PHE A 168 -13.91 12.58 4.68
N ILE A 169 -12.69 12.22 5.13
CA ILE A 169 -12.06 10.94 4.81
C ILE A 169 -12.93 9.77 5.28
N LYS A 170 -13.50 9.83 6.50
CA LYS A 170 -14.46 8.83 7.00
C LYS A 170 -15.78 8.74 6.21
N GLN A 171 -16.11 9.72 5.39
CA GLN A 171 -17.23 9.65 4.45
C GLN A 171 -16.84 9.03 3.09
N LEU A 172 -15.54 8.76 2.85
CA LEU A 172 -15.00 8.04 1.70
C LEU A 172 -14.50 6.62 2.05
N GLU A 173 -14.25 6.36 3.33
CA GLU A 173 -14.02 5.04 3.89
C GLU A 173 -15.32 4.22 3.96
N VAL A 174 -15.18 2.88 3.93
CA VAL A 174 -16.27 1.90 4.19
C VAL A 174 -17.46 1.91 3.20
N PHE A 175 -17.20 2.11 1.90
CA PHE A 175 -18.13 1.64 0.86
C PHE A 175 -17.41 0.79 -0.19
N TYR A 176 -17.50 -0.54 -0.03
CA TYR A 176 -16.99 -1.54 -0.97
C TYR A 176 -18.17 -2.39 -1.49
N PRO A 177 -18.77 -2.05 -2.66
CA PRO A 177 -19.99 -2.69 -3.17
C PRO A 177 -19.96 -4.21 -3.35
N PHE A 178 -18.77 -4.82 -3.37
CA PHE A 178 -18.56 -6.25 -3.56
C PHE A 178 -17.74 -6.88 -2.42
N ASP A 179 -17.87 -6.36 -1.19
CA ASP A 179 -17.36 -7.05 0.00
C ASP A 179 -18.10 -8.40 0.26
N ALA A 180 -17.65 -9.13 1.27
CA ALA A 180 -17.97 -10.55 1.46
C ALA A 180 -19.49 -10.82 1.49
N TYR A 181 -19.95 -11.73 0.63
CA TYR A 181 -21.37 -11.95 0.40
C TYR A 181 -22.02 -12.83 1.48
N VAL A 182 -22.64 -12.18 2.47
CA VAL A 182 -23.16 -12.80 3.70
C VAL A 182 -24.44 -13.65 3.55
N LEU A 183 -25.19 -13.56 2.45
CA LEU A 183 -26.45 -14.28 2.29
C LEU A 183 -26.22 -15.75 1.87
N LEU A 184 -26.20 -16.64 2.86
CA LEU A 184 -25.87 -18.07 2.72
C LEU A 184 -26.46 -18.75 1.48
N GLN A 185 -27.80 -18.73 1.32
CA GLN A 185 -28.50 -19.46 0.25
C GLN A 185 -28.14 -18.98 -1.17
N SER A 186 -27.93 -17.67 -1.35
CA SER A 186 -27.53 -17.09 -2.62
C SER A 186 -26.00 -17.05 -2.81
N SER A 187 -25.22 -17.27 -1.75
CA SER A 187 -23.75 -17.26 -1.81
C SER A 187 -23.20 -18.30 -2.78
N GLU A 188 -23.83 -19.48 -2.90
CA GLU A 188 -23.41 -20.53 -3.84
C GLU A 188 -23.43 -20.09 -5.31
N LYS A 189 -24.24 -19.07 -5.66
CA LYS A 189 -24.28 -18.47 -7.01
C LYS A 189 -23.21 -17.40 -7.22
N ILE A 190 -22.62 -16.89 -6.14
CA ILE A 190 -21.62 -15.81 -6.14
C ILE A 190 -20.21 -16.37 -5.96
N LYS A 191 -19.99 -17.37 -5.10
CA LYS A 191 -18.68 -18.00 -4.84
C LYS A 191 -17.85 -18.31 -6.09
N PRO A 192 -18.38 -18.91 -7.18
CA PRO A 192 -17.56 -19.25 -8.36
C PRO A 192 -16.98 -18.04 -9.09
N ILE A 193 -17.68 -16.90 -9.02
CA ILE A 193 -17.32 -15.64 -9.69
C ILE A 193 -16.62 -14.64 -8.75
N TYR A 194 -16.44 -15.01 -7.48
CA TYR A 194 -15.91 -14.17 -6.41
C TYR A 194 -14.49 -14.53 -6.02
N GLN A 195 -13.63 -13.54 -5.82
CA GLN A 195 -12.30 -13.70 -5.26
C GLN A 195 -12.28 -13.17 -3.82
N GLU A 196 -12.05 -14.09 -2.88
CA GLU A 196 -11.78 -13.74 -1.49
C GLU A 196 -10.39 -13.09 -1.35
N TYR A 197 -10.25 -12.25 -0.34
CA TYR A 197 -8.98 -11.57 -0.06
C TYR A 197 -8.01 -12.56 0.59
N GLN A 198 -7.09 -13.08 -0.21
CA GLN A 198 -5.99 -13.90 0.29
C GLN A 198 -4.99 -12.98 1.01
N ALA A 199 -5.09 -12.95 2.34
CA ALA A 199 -4.02 -12.44 3.19
C ALA A 199 -2.72 -13.18 2.83
N ALA A 200 -1.64 -12.44 2.59
CA ALA A 200 -0.35 -13.04 2.26
C ALA A 200 0.14 -13.84 3.47
N ASN A 201 -0.03 -15.16 3.43
CA ASN A 201 0.35 -16.04 4.52
C ASN A 201 1.89 -16.13 4.58
N PRO A 202 2.56 -15.69 5.67
CA PRO A 202 4.02 -15.68 5.73
C PRO A 202 4.65 -17.04 5.44
N ALA A 203 3.97 -18.13 5.81
CA ALA A 203 4.40 -19.51 5.57
C ALA A 203 4.41 -19.95 4.09
N LEU A 204 3.80 -19.18 3.17
CA LEU A 204 3.94 -19.40 1.71
C LEU A 204 5.21 -18.74 1.17
N ARG A 205 5.51 -17.50 1.60
CA ARG A 205 6.72 -16.77 1.19
C ARG A 205 8.00 -17.54 1.53
N SER A 206 8.04 -18.21 2.68
CA SER A 206 9.14 -19.12 3.05
C SER A 206 9.30 -20.31 2.08
N LYS A 207 8.21 -20.85 1.54
CA LYS A 207 8.25 -21.98 0.60
C LYS A 207 8.63 -21.57 -0.81
N GLU A 208 8.25 -20.36 -1.24
CA GLU A 208 8.62 -19.82 -2.54
C GLU A 208 10.13 -19.56 -2.63
N ILE A 209 10.74 -19.06 -1.56
CA ILE A 209 12.20 -18.89 -1.43
C ILE A 209 12.93 -20.25 -1.43
N LEU A 210 12.53 -21.18 -0.55
CA LEU A 210 13.15 -22.52 -0.45
C LEU A 210 13.05 -23.35 -1.74
N ASN A 211 12.06 -23.09 -2.60
CA ASN A 211 11.95 -23.74 -3.91
C ASN A 211 12.89 -23.14 -4.97
N THR A 212 13.42 -21.93 -4.75
CA THR A 212 14.34 -21.26 -5.69
C THR A 212 15.79 -21.63 -5.42
N GLU A 213 16.16 -21.87 -4.15
CA GLU A 213 17.52 -22.26 -3.76
C GLU A 213 17.87 -23.73 -4.15
N ASN A 214 16.86 -24.56 -4.42
CA ASN A 214 17.04 -25.99 -4.74
C ASN A 214 17.36 -26.32 -6.22
N SER A 215 17.55 -25.33 -7.11
CA SER A 215 17.80 -25.60 -8.54
C SER A 215 19.23 -25.33 -9.03
N ASN A 216 20.10 -24.73 -8.22
CA ASN A 216 21.46 -24.35 -8.61
C ASN A 216 22.51 -24.99 -7.68
N MET A 217 22.71 -26.30 -7.80
CA MET A 217 23.86 -27.02 -7.24
C MET A 217 24.50 -27.87 -8.34
N GLU A 218 25.37 -27.24 -9.15
CA GLU A 218 26.48 -27.93 -9.82
C GLU A 218 27.78 -27.36 -9.25
N ASN A 219 28.79 -28.22 -9.12
CA ASN A 219 29.96 -27.95 -8.28
C ASN A 219 31.07 -27.24 -9.06
N ASP A 220 31.84 -26.40 -8.37
CA ASP A 220 33.26 -26.22 -8.63
C ASP A 220 34.00 -26.40 -7.28
N GLU A 221 34.73 -27.50 -7.16
CA GLU A 221 35.75 -27.70 -6.12
C GLU A 221 37.09 -27.22 -6.69
N ASP A 222 37.87 -26.42 -5.95
CA ASP A 222 39.35 -26.43 -6.00
C ASP A 222 39.98 -25.48 -4.94
N ASP A 223 40.26 -26.06 -3.78
CA ASP A 223 41.50 -25.99 -3.00
C ASP A 223 42.49 -24.80 -3.15
N TYR A 224 42.70 -24.02 -2.06
CA TYR A 224 44.07 -23.63 -1.66
C TYR A 224 44.25 -23.24 -0.17
N MET A 225 44.81 -24.18 0.60
CA MET A 225 45.73 -24.02 1.76
C MET A 225 45.30 -23.36 3.09
N ASP A 226 45.61 -24.09 4.17
CA ASP A 226 45.77 -23.64 5.56
C ASP A 226 46.93 -22.63 5.76
N ASP A 227 46.83 -21.84 6.83
CA ASP A 227 48.00 -21.54 7.70
C ASP A 227 47.57 -21.58 9.19
N PHE A 228 48.45 -22.06 10.06
CA PHE A 228 48.15 -22.43 11.45
C PHE A 228 48.63 -21.37 12.46
N GLY A 229 47.76 -20.93 13.39
CA GLY A 229 48.18 -19.98 14.44
C GLY A 229 47.24 -19.80 15.64
N THR A 230 47.36 -20.65 16.66
CA THR A 230 46.73 -20.52 18.01
C THR A 230 47.62 -21.22 19.06
N PRO A 231 47.45 -21.08 20.41
CA PRO A 231 46.60 -20.16 21.21
C PRO A 231 47.28 -19.48 22.45
N HIS A 232 46.59 -18.51 23.09
CA HIS A 232 46.58 -18.22 24.57
C HIS A 232 47.87 -17.79 25.34
N PRO A 233 47.83 -17.44 26.66
CA PRO A 233 46.79 -16.77 27.50
C PRO A 233 47.36 -15.61 28.40
N GLU A 234 46.56 -15.15 29.37
CA GLU A 234 46.92 -14.32 30.55
C GLU A 234 47.27 -12.82 30.27
N ASP A 235 47.00 -11.84 31.14
CA ASP A 235 47.07 -11.80 32.61
C ASP A 235 45.87 -11.07 33.30
N SER A 236 45.81 -11.03 34.65
CA SER A 236 44.65 -10.54 35.43
C SER A 236 44.97 -9.54 36.57
N VAL A 237 44.11 -8.53 36.79
CA VAL A 237 44.15 -7.62 37.97
C VAL A 237 42.73 -7.25 38.45
N ILE A 238 42.56 -6.96 39.74
CA ILE A 238 41.29 -7.02 40.50
C ILE A 238 40.99 -5.71 41.28
N ASN A 239 39.84 -5.05 40.99
CA ASN A 239 38.96 -4.26 41.91
C ASN A 239 39.56 -3.10 42.77
N PRO A 240 38.81 -2.45 43.71
CA PRO A 240 37.46 -1.84 43.64
C PRO A 240 37.41 -0.40 44.26
N LEU A 241 36.21 0.03 44.73
CA LEU A 241 35.80 1.22 45.53
C LEU A 241 35.10 2.31 44.69
N MET A 242 33.84 2.69 44.96
CA MET A 242 33.30 3.48 46.11
C MET A 242 33.76 4.95 46.07
N GLU A 243 32.92 5.97 46.33
CA GLU A 243 31.66 5.97 47.11
C GLU A 243 30.67 7.12 46.73
N GLN A 244 29.43 7.01 47.24
CA GLN A 244 28.39 8.02 47.59
C GLN A 244 28.49 9.50 47.09
N CYS A 245 27.40 10.23 46.79
CA CYS A 245 25.96 9.97 46.96
C CYS A 245 25.14 10.56 45.76
N SER A 246 23.96 11.22 45.79
CA SER A 246 23.10 11.83 46.83
C SER A 246 21.60 11.84 46.39
N SER A 247 20.75 12.74 46.91
CA SER A 247 19.30 12.84 46.62
C SER A 247 18.76 14.29 46.77
N PRO A 248 17.53 14.63 46.31
CA PRO A 248 17.16 16.01 45.95
C PRO A 248 16.52 16.85 47.08
N PRO A 249 16.44 18.19 46.93
CA PRO A 249 15.64 19.05 47.81
C PRO A 249 14.14 18.96 47.51
N ASN A 250 13.29 19.08 48.54
CA ASN A 250 11.84 19.03 48.45
C ASN A 250 11.21 20.04 49.42
N PHE A 251 10.65 21.14 48.90
CA PHE A 251 9.95 22.24 49.60
C PHE A 251 9.12 23.01 48.53
N MET A 252 7.91 23.54 48.77
CA MET A 252 6.90 23.26 49.81
C MET A 252 5.54 23.82 49.31
N GLU A 253 4.48 23.70 50.12
CA GLU A 253 3.13 24.18 49.80
C GLU A 253 3.01 25.72 49.76
N THR A 254 2.26 26.27 48.81
CA THR A 254 1.17 27.25 49.05
C THR A 254 0.24 27.36 47.85
#